data_AF-A0A7S4IAF1-F1
#
_entry.id   AF-A0A7S4IAF1-F1
#
_cell.length_a   1.000
_cell.length_b   1.000
_cell.length_c   1.000
_cell.angle_alpha   90.00
_cell.angle_beta   90.00
_cell.angle_gamma   90.00
#
_symmetry.space_group_name_H-M   'P 1'
#
loop_
_entity.id
_entity.type
_entity.pdbx_description
1 polymer ?
#
loop_
_entity_poly.entity_id
_entity_poly.type
_entity_poly.pdbx_seq_one_letter_code
_entity_poly.pdbx_strand_id
1 'polypeptide(L)'
;MELRTGDHVRLHSLSREELNSRTGTVVKWFEDKQRYAVDIEDIGKLLLKATNVLPDEPVDMVALERRMAESERRALVGLALQRLREHQLLPKATGDGGLLAGASGRAEMEALLHSEMRVWQVCDVFSAAECDQLVLAVEAAASQRGWDRLRHSRFHTTDLPLTCVPAVEARVRAAIFRRVLRPMAQIYYGRGFLPEHLEMRDCFFVKYSAAEGQQRALEMHEDGSIFSFNVLLSDPAAFEGGGTFFEPTGQTVRPPRGAAIGHSGMCRHCGVAITSGERYLLVGFAGVVAADAQYSALQPDRAAHDAFCRFGLGAWDRSSRAPPTVVVSAEPKGALEVELGDASVVDVT
;
A
#
# COMPACT_ATOMS: atom_id res chain seq x y z
N MET A 1 14.66 4.39 23.01
CA MET A 1 13.42 4.72 23.74
C MET A 1 12.90 3.43 24.35
N GLU A 2 12.76 3.35 25.67
CA GLU A 2 12.24 2.15 26.34
C GLU A 2 10.70 2.22 26.42
N LEU A 3 10.03 1.21 25.88
CA LEU A 3 8.58 1.07 25.93
C LEU A 3 8.13 0.54 27.30
N ARG A 4 7.00 1.03 27.80
CA ARG A 4 6.39 0.69 29.08
C ARG A 4 5.18 -0.21 28.89
N THR A 5 4.81 -0.95 29.94
CA THR A 5 3.53 -1.67 29.96
C THR A 5 2.37 -0.69 29.73
N GLY A 6 1.49 -1.02 28.79
CA GLY A 6 0.36 -0.20 28.36
C GLY A 6 0.64 0.62 27.10
N ASP A 7 1.89 0.75 26.66
CA ASP A 7 2.20 1.49 25.44
C ASP A 7 1.65 0.76 24.21
N HIS A 8 1.04 1.52 23.30
CA HIS A 8 0.64 1.03 22.00
C HIS A 8 1.85 0.95 21.08
N VAL A 9 1.93 -0.16 20.34
CA VAL A 9 3.10 -0.48 19.54
C VAL A 9 2.71 -1.05 18.20
N ARG A 10 3.52 -0.75 17.19
CA ARG A 10 3.37 -1.26 15.83
C ARG A 10 4.48 -2.24 15.54
N LEU A 11 4.09 -3.35 14.97
CA LEU A 11 5.01 -4.42 14.64
C LEU A 11 5.62 -4.18 13.27
N HIS A 12 6.93 -4.41 13.16
CA HIS A 12 7.63 -4.31 11.89
C HIS A 12 8.81 -5.28 11.85
N SER A 13 9.36 -5.49 10.66
CA SER A 13 10.54 -6.32 10.44
C SER A 13 10.41 -7.74 11.02
N LEU A 14 9.19 -8.30 11.05
CA LEU A 14 8.91 -9.68 11.40
C LEU A 14 8.99 -10.57 10.16
N SER A 15 9.51 -11.78 10.34
CA SER A 15 9.53 -12.81 9.30
C SER A 15 8.15 -13.30 8.91
N ARG A 16 7.16 -13.14 9.81
CA ARG A 16 5.74 -13.36 9.53
C ARG A 16 5.15 -12.06 9.02
N GLU A 17 5.10 -11.91 7.71
CA GLU A 17 4.74 -10.67 7.02
C GLU A 17 3.30 -10.23 7.31
N GLU A 18 2.40 -11.16 7.62
CA GLU A 18 1.02 -10.88 8.01
C GLU A 18 0.90 -10.17 9.37
N LEU A 19 1.98 -10.18 10.16
CA LEU A 19 2.06 -9.48 11.44
C LEU A 19 2.66 -8.07 11.30
N ASN A 20 3.38 -7.80 10.22
CA ASN A 20 3.93 -6.47 9.99
C ASN A 20 2.78 -5.47 9.80
N SER A 21 2.96 -4.26 10.34
CA SER A 21 1.96 -3.19 10.40
C SER A 21 0.77 -3.43 11.33
N ARG A 22 0.63 -4.62 11.93
CA ARG A 22 -0.33 -4.82 13.03
C ARG A 22 0.10 -4.03 14.26
N THR A 23 -0.88 -3.65 15.06
CA THR A 23 -0.69 -2.94 16.32
C THR A 23 -0.99 -3.86 17.50
N GLY A 24 -0.43 -3.54 18.65
CA GLY A 24 -0.67 -4.24 19.88
C GLY A 24 -0.37 -3.38 21.09
N THR A 25 -0.55 -3.95 22.28
CA THR A 25 -0.27 -3.27 23.54
C THR A 25 0.86 -3.99 24.25
N VAL A 26 1.87 -3.24 24.70
CA VAL A 26 2.97 -3.81 25.49
C VAL A 26 2.42 -4.30 26.82
N VAL A 27 2.55 -5.60 27.07
CA VAL A 27 2.16 -6.20 28.34
C VAL A 27 3.31 -6.12 29.34
N LYS A 28 4.53 -6.46 28.91
CA LYS A 28 5.69 -6.53 29.79
C LYS A 28 7.00 -6.65 28.99
N TRP A 29 8.09 -6.12 29.55
CA TRP A 29 9.45 -6.44 29.12
C TRP A 29 10.01 -7.65 29.89
N PHE A 30 10.61 -8.59 29.15
CA PHE A 30 11.28 -9.77 29.69
C PHE A 30 12.80 -9.61 29.56
N GLU A 31 13.44 -9.21 30.65
CA GLU A 31 14.89 -8.95 30.72
C GLU A 31 15.72 -10.19 30.35
N ASP A 32 15.30 -11.37 30.80
CA ASP A 32 15.94 -12.66 30.52
C ASP A 32 15.94 -13.02 29.04
N LYS A 33 14.92 -12.55 28.29
CA LYS A 33 14.73 -12.86 26.87
C LYS A 33 15.06 -11.70 25.95
N GLN A 34 15.30 -10.51 26.50
CA GLN A 34 15.44 -9.25 25.79
C GLN A 34 14.29 -9.03 24.79
N ARG A 35 13.05 -9.25 25.25
CA ARG A 35 11.83 -9.19 24.43
C ARG A 35 10.66 -8.52 25.13
N TYR A 36 9.85 -7.81 24.36
CA TYR A 36 8.53 -7.34 24.77
C TYR A 36 7.49 -8.43 24.56
N ALA A 37 6.67 -8.71 25.57
CA ALA A 37 5.37 -9.32 25.34
C ALA A 37 4.41 -8.24 24.87
N VAL A 38 3.87 -8.43 23.66
CA VAL A 38 2.89 -7.55 23.05
C VAL A 38 1.61 -8.34 22.83
N ASP A 39 0.49 -7.84 23.33
CA ASP A 39 -0.83 -8.41 23.08
C ASP A 39 -1.41 -7.81 21.79
N ILE A 40 -1.77 -8.67 20.84
CA ILE A 40 -2.23 -8.28 19.51
C ILE A 40 -3.66 -8.80 19.34
N GLU A 41 -4.56 -7.91 18.91
CA GLU A 41 -5.96 -8.27 18.65
C GLU A 41 -6.05 -9.45 17.65
N ASP A 42 -6.92 -10.41 17.94
CA ASP A 42 -7.16 -11.66 17.17
C ASP A 42 -5.99 -12.64 17.05
N ILE A 43 -4.85 -12.37 17.67
CA ILE A 43 -3.66 -13.25 17.65
C ILE A 43 -3.24 -13.64 19.07
N GLY A 44 -3.40 -12.73 20.02
CA GLY A 44 -2.93 -12.87 21.39
C GLY A 44 -1.48 -12.44 21.57
N LYS A 45 -0.85 -12.94 22.64
CA LYS A 45 0.44 -12.44 23.12
C LYS A 45 1.62 -13.02 22.35
N LEU A 46 2.45 -12.16 21.77
CA LEU A 46 3.71 -12.51 21.13
C LEU A 46 4.92 -11.91 21.85
N LEU A 47 6.04 -12.65 21.86
CA LEU A 47 7.33 -12.18 22.37
C LEU A 47 8.21 -11.65 21.25
N LEU A 48 8.35 -10.33 21.19
CA LEU A 48 8.95 -9.61 20.07
C LEU A 48 10.25 -8.92 20.51
N LYS A 49 11.25 -8.91 19.62
CA LYS A 49 12.50 -8.18 19.85
C LYS A 49 12.20 -6.68 19.92
N ALA A 50 12.98 -5.93 20.70
CA ALA A 50 12.85 -4.47 20.75
C ALA A 50 12.94 -3.82 19.35
N THR A 51 13.73 -4.40 18.45
CA THR A 51 13.90 -3.95 17.05
C THR A 51 12.69 -4.21 16.15
N ASN A 52 11.67 -4.92 16.62
CA ASN A 52 10.49 -5.30 15.84
C ASN A 52 9.22 -4.62 16.36
N VAL A 53 9.37 -3.75 17.35
CA VAL A 53 8.30 -3.11 18.10
C VAL A 53 8.63 -1.63 18.12
N LEU A 54 7.92 -0.85 17.30
CA LEU A 54 8.01 0.60 17.38
C LEU A 54 6.91 1.08 18.32
N PRO A 55 7.15 2.18 19.06
CA PRO A 55 6.04 2.96 19.58
C PRO A 55 5.09 3.21 18.42
N ASP A 56 3.86 2.72 18.54
CA ASP A 56 2.74 3.27 17.78
C ASP A 56 2.35 4.48 18.61
N GLU A 57 3.28 5.45 18.68
CA GLU A 57 2.88 6.81 18.91
C GLU A 57 2.09 7.12 17.65
N PRO A 58 0.75 7.16 17.72
CA PRO A 58 0.04 7.74 16.60
C PRO A 58 0.73 9.08 16.38
N VAL A 59 1.08 9.42 15.13
CA VAL A 59 0.97 10.82 14.73
C VAL A 59 -0.32 11.27 15.41
N ASP A 60 -0.32 12.30 16.26
CA ASP A 60 -1.45 12.54 17.16
C ASP A 60 -2.69 12.99 16.36
N MET A 61 -3.25 12.03 15.62
CA MET A 61 -4.37 12.09 14.71
C MET A 61 -5.60 12.22 15.58
N VAL A 62 -5.59 11.63 16.78
CA VAL A 62 -6.59 11.87 17.81
C VAL A 62 -6.58 13.35 18.24
N ALA A 63 -5.42 13.99 18.45
CA ALA A 63 -5.38 15.44 18.68
C ALA A 63 -5.71 16.26 17.43
N LEU A 64 -5.33 15.80 16.24
CA LEU A 64 -5.73 16.44 14.99
C LEU A 64 -7.26 16.42 14.84
N GLU A 65 -7.90 15.29 15.14
CA GLU A 65 -9.36 15.07 15.14
C GLU A 65 -10.06 15.84 16.27
N ARG A 66 -9.44 15.96 17.45
CA ARG A 66 -9.94 16.79 18.56
C ARG A 66 -9.87 18.28 18.26
N ARG A 67 -8.96 18.71 17.38
CA ARG A 67 -8.85 20.10 16.89
C ARG A 67 -9.85 20.43 15.78
N MET A 68 -10.57 19.44 15.25
CA MET A 68 -11.61 19.65 14.24
C MET A 68 -12.92 20.11 14.84
N ALA A 69 -13.61 20.97 14.11
CA ALA A 69 -14.94 21.42 14.50
C ALA A 69 -15.93 20.24 14.44
N GLU A 70 -16.88 20.20 15.37
CA GLU A 70 -17.89 19.14 15.42
C GLU A 70 -18.73 19.05 14.14
N SER A 71 -18.93 20.18 13.46
CA SER A 71 -19.57 20.26 12.15
C SER A 71 -18.79 19.50 11.06
N GLU A 72 -17.46 19.55 11.11
CA GLU A 72 -16.59 18.82 10.17
C GLU A 72 -16.72 17.32 10.44
N ARG A 73 -16.65 16.89 11.70
CA ARG A 73 -16.85 15.47 12.08
C ARG A 73 -18.20 14.93 11.61
N ARG A 74 -19.30 15.67 11.79
CA ARG A 74 -20.64 15.26 11.33
C ARG A 74 -20.73 15.16 9.80
N ALA A 75 -20.10 16.07 9.07
CA ALA A 75 -20.06 16.02 7.60
C ALA A 75 -19.37 14.75 7.09
N LEU A 76 -18.31 14.30 7.79
CA LEU A 76 -17.57 13.08 7.45
C LEU A 76 -18.41 11.82 7.63
N VAL A 77 -19.11 11.71 8.75
CA VAL A 77 -20.03 10.58 9.03
C VAL A 77 -21.15 10.54 7.98
N GLY A 78 -21.71 11.70 7.63
CA GLY A 78 -22.73 11.80 6.57
C GLY A 78 -22.25 11.31 5.21
N LEU A 79 -21.01 11.61 4.85
CA LEU A 79 -20.40 11.21 3.57
C LEU A 79 -20.10 9.70 3.51
N ALA A 80 -19.66 9.11 4.62
CA ALA A 80 -19.50 7.66 4.74
C ALA A 80 -20.85 6.94 4.55
N LEU A 81 -21.91 7.44 5.20
CA LEU A 81 -23.27 6.89 5.05
C LEU A 81 -23.81 7.01 3.62
N GLN A 82 -23.55 8.13 2.93
CA GLN A 82 -23.96 8.31 1.54
C GLN A 82 -23.31 7.24 0.63
N ARG A 83 -22.02 6.96 0.78
CA ARG A 83 -21.29 5.98 -0.02
C ARG A 83 -21.77 4.55 0.22
N LEU A 84 -22.02 4.20 1.48
CA LEU A 84 -22.62 2.92 1.82
C LEU A 84 -23.98 2.73 1.15
N ARG A 85 -24.78 3.80 0.99
CA ARG A 85 -26.03 3.77 0.21
C ARG A 85 -25.81 3.60 -1.28
N GLU A 86 -24.95 4.42 -1.88
CA GLU A 86 -24.66 4.42 -3.32
C GLU A 86 -24.18 3.04 -3.80
N HIS A 87 -23.37 2.36 -2.99
CA HIS A 87 -22.85 1.03 -3.30
C HIS A 87 -23.74 -0.13 -2.79
N GLN A 88 -24.93 0.17 -2.25
CA GLN A 88 -25.89 -0.81 -1.71
C GLN A 88 -25.29 -1.69 -0.60
N LEU A 89 -24.38 -1.13 0.18
CA LEU A 89 -23.68 -1.78 1.30
C LEU A 89 -24.34 -1.49 2.67
N LEU A 90 -25.50 -0.82 2.69
CA LEU A 90 -26.34 -0.74 3.89
C LEU A 90 -27.05 -2.09 4.13
N PRO A 91 -27.27 -2.51 5.39
CA PRO A 91 -28.01 -3.73 5.67
C PRO A 91 -29.46 -3.55 5.20
N LYS A 92 -30.03 -4.55 4.53
CA LYS A 92 -31.48 -4.59 4.32
C LYS A 92 -32.14 -4.80 5.68
N ALA A 93 -33.25 -4.10 5.96
CA ALA A 93 -33.95 -4.13 7.24
C ALA A 93 -34.53 -5.50 7.66
N THR A 94 -34.34 -6.53 6.84
CA THR A 94 -34.71 -7.92 7.15
C THR A 94 -33.52 -8.60 7.80
N GLY A 95 -33.69 -9.12 9.01
CA GLY A 95 -32.66 -9.62 9.94
C GLY A 95 -31.80 -10.82 9.51
N ASP A 96 -31.46 -10.95 8.23
CA ASP A 96 -30.30 -11.70 7.78
C ASP A 96 -29.16 -10.71 7.53
N GLY A 97 -28.18 -10.72 8.42
CA GLY A 97 -26.92 -9.97 8.32
C GLY A 97 -26.02 -10.48 7.19
N GLY A 98 -26.52 -10.45 5.96
CA GLY A 98 -25.77 -10.85 4.78
C GLY A 98 -24.63 -9.86 4.49
N LEU A 99 -23.41 -10.25 4.86
CA LEU A 99 -22.15 -9.65 4.42
C LEU A 99 -22.16 -9.45 2.89
N LEU A 100 -22.11 -8.20 2.43
CA LEU A 100 -21.92 -7.86 1.02
C LEU A 100 -20.44 -7.58 0.66
N ALA A 101 -19.53 -8.27 1.36
CA ALA A 101 -18.27 -8.72 0.79
C ALA A 101 -18.13 -10.23 1.08
N GLY A 102 -19.15 -10.99 0.67
CA GLY A 102 -19.15 -12.45 0.69
C GLY A 102 -18.07 -13.03 -0.22
N ALA A 103 -17.89 -14.36 -0.18
CA ALA A 103 -16.88 -15.12 -0.93
C ALA A 103 -16.76 -14.74 -2.42
N SER A 104 -17.81 -14.18 -3.04
CA SER A 104 -17.80 -13.70 -4.44
C SER A 104 -16.86 -12.52 -4.68
N GLY A 105 -16.77 -11.53 -3.78
CA GLY A 105 -15.90 -10.37 -3.96
C GLY A 105 -14.41 -10.71 -3.83
N ARG A 106 -14.09 -11.68 -2.97
CA ARG A 106 -12.72 -12.21 -2.85
C ARG A 106 -12.32 -13.02 -4.09
N ALA A 107 -13.21 -13.84 -4.62
CA ALA A 107 -12.95 -14.59 -5.85
C ALA A 107 -12.76 -13.67 -7.07
N GLU A 108 -13.55 -12.59 -7.17
CA GLU A 108 -13.37 -11.57 -8.21
C GLU A 108 -12.03 -10.85 -8.07
N MET A 109 -11.66 -10.45 -6.85
CA MET A 109 -10.35 -9.84 -6.56
C MET A 109 -9.19 -10.78 -6.90
N GLU A 110 -9.26 -12.05 -6.50
CA GLU A 110 -8.26 -13.07 -6.86
C GLU A 110 -8.16 -13.26 -8.38
N ALA A 111 -9.28 -13.30 -9.10
CA ALA A 111 -9.28 -13.37 -10.55
C ALA A 111 -8.64 -12.13 -11.21
N LEU A 112 -8.92 -10.93 -10.68
CA LEU A 112 -8.31 -9.68 -11.15
C LEU A 112 -6.80 -9.66 -10.90
N LEU A 113 -6.34 -10.12 -9.75
CA LEU A 113 -4.92 -10.18 -9.40
C LEU A 113 -4.07 -10.98 -10.39
N HIS A 114 -4.63 -12.11 -10.87
CA HIS A 114 -3.96 -12.99 -11.82
C HIS A 114 -4.10 -12.54 -13.28
N SER A 115 -5.14 -11.75 -13.61
CA SER A 115 -5.41 -11.32 -14.99
C SER A 115 -4.91 -9.91 -15.31
N GLU A 116 -4.77 -9.04 -14.31
CA GLU A 116 -4.36 -7.65 -14.48
C GLU A 116 -2.84 -7.50 -14.48
N MET A 117 -2.23 -7.75 -15.64
CA MET A 117 -0.79 -7.60 -15.86
C MET A 117 -0.40 -6.25 -16.47
N ARG A 118 -1.34 -5.30 -16.57
CA ARG A 118 -1.03 -3.94 -17.02
C ARG A 118 -0.30 -3.17 -15.92
N VAL A 119 0.62 -2.33 -16.36
CA VAL A 119 1.32 -1.35 -15.54
C VAL A 119 0.66 0.01 -15.76
N TRP A 120 0.20 0.59 -14.67
CA TRP A 120 -0.50 1.86 -14.65
C TRP A 120 0.43 2.96 -14.17
N GLN A 121 0.28 4.15 -14.72
CA GLN A 121 0.90 5.34 -14.18
C GLN A 121 -0.16 6.28 -13.63
N VAL A 122 0.14 6.82 -12.46
CA VAL A 122 -0.61 7.90 -11.86
C VAL A 122 0.29 9.12 -11.78
N CYS A 123 -0.06 10.15 -12.56
CA CYS A 123 0.68 11.40 -12.59
C CYS A 123 0.31 12.27 -11.38
N ASP A 124 1.16 13.26 -11.10
CA ASP A 124 0.90 14.29 -10.07
C ASP A 124 0.65 13.74 -8.66
N VAL A 125 1.34 12.65 -8.29
CA VAL A 125 1.27 12.10 -6.93
C VAL A 125 2.00 13.01 -5.95
N PHE A 126 3.17 13.53 -6.32
CA PHE A 126 3.85 14.61 -5.63
C PHE A 126 4.41 15.61 -6.64
N SER A 127 4.41 16.88 -6.27
CA SER A 127 5.18 17.91 -6.97
C SER A 127 6.69 17.73 -6.71
N ALA A 128 7.54 18.34 -7.55
CA ALA A 128 8.98 18.32 -7.36
C ALA A 128 9.40 18.83 -5.97
N ALA A 129 8.77 19.91 -5.50
CA ALA A 129 9.03 20.48 -4.17
C ALA A 129 8.59 19.54 -3.03
N GLU A 130 7.46 18.83 -3.18
CA GLU A 130 7.08 17.79 -2.22
C GLU A 130 8.11 16.65 -2.23
N CYS A 131 8.57 16.21 -3.40
CA CYS A 131 9.62 15.19 -3.51
C CYS A 131 10.92 15.62 -2.81
N ASP A 132 11.37 16.87 -3.00
CA ASP A 132 12.57 17.40 -2.32
C ASP A 132 12.42 17.36 -0.79
N GLN A 133 11.25 17.77 -0.29
CA GLN A 133 10.95 17.75 1.14
C GLN A 133 10.89 16.33 1.71
N LEU A 134 10.38 15.37 0.93
CA LEU A 134 10.37 13.96 1.32
C LEU A 134 11.80 13.40 1.40
N VAL A 135 12.61 13.60 0.36
CA VAL A 135 14.01 13.14 0.34
C VAL A 135 14.81 13.76 1.49
N LEU A 136 14.66 15.07 1.73
CA LEU A 136 15.31 15.75 2.85
C LEU A 136 14.92 15.15 4.21
N ALA A 137 13.64 14.88 4.43
CA ALA A 137 13.16 14.29 5.68
C ALA A 137 13.68 12.85 5.89
N VAL A 138 13.72 12.07 4.81
CA VAL A 138 14.25 10.69 4.82
C VAL A 138 15.75 10.69 5.12
N GLU A 139 16.53 11.56 4.48
CA GLU A 139 17.97 11.69 4.76
C GLU A 139 18.25 12.15 6.19
N ALA A 140 17.44 13.08 6.71
CA ALA A 140 17.55 13.51 8.11
C ALA A 140 17.27 12.35 9.09
N ALA A 141 16.23 11.56 8.83
CA ALA A 141 15.93 10.37 9.62
C ALA A 141 17.06 9.32 9.50
N ALA A 142 17.52 9.03 8.28
CA ALA A 142 18.59 8.08 8.02
C ALA A 142 19.92 8.50 8.68
N SER A 143 20.23 9.79 8.72
CA SER A 143 21.43 10.30 9.38
C SER A 143 21.42 10.08 10.90
N GLN A 144 20.23 10.01 11.51
CA GLN A 144 20.08 9.81 12.95
C GLN A 144 20.08 8.33 13.35
N ARG A 145 19.41 7.46 12.58
CA ARG A 145 19.21 6.04 12.95
C ARG A 145 19.90 5.02 12.03
N GLY A 146 20.37 5.44 10.87
CA GLY A 146 20.85 4.58 9.80
C GLY A 146 19.73 4.01 8.91
N TRP A 147 20.14 3.46 7.77
CA TRP A 147 19.28 2.75 6.83
C TRP A 147 19.11 1.28 7.23
N ASP A 148 17.91 0.74 7.06
CA ASP A 148 17.66 -0.69 7.21
C ASP A 148 18.13 -1.41 5.93
N ARG A 149 18.68 -2.63 6.06
CA ARG A 149 19.19 -3.44 4.92
C ARG A 149 18.70 -4.88 4.90
N LEU A 150 17.96 -5.30 5.91
CA LEU A 150 17.51 -6.69 6.12
C LEU A 150 16.05 -6.74 6.63
N ARG A 151 15.24 -5.74 6.26
CA ARG A 151 13.88 -5.57 6.79
C ARG A 151 12.91 -6.62 6.27
N HIS A 152 12.90 -6.84 4.96
CA HIS A 152 12.07 -7.88 4.32
C HIS A 152 12.74 -9.24 4.42
N SER A 153 11.98 -10.33 4.31
CA SER A 153 12.52 -11.69 4.45
C SER A 153 13.33 -12.14 3.22
N ARG A 154 12.97 -11.60 2.06
CA ARG A 154 13.56 -11.84 0.74
C ARG A 154 13.68 -10.49 0.02
N PHE A 155 14.62 -10.40 -0.92
CA PHE A 155 14.78 -9.21 -1.77
C PHE A 155 14.93 -7.91 -0.97
N HIS A 156 15.91 -7.89 -0.06
CA HIS A 156 16.12 -6.74 0.82
C HIS A 156 16.45 -5.47 0.03
N THR A 157 15.89 -4.35 0.48
CA THR A 157 16.28 -3.02 0.04
C THR A 157 17.03 -2.26 1.12
N THR A 158 17.86 -1.30 0.70
CA THR A 158 18.34 -0.22 1.56
C THR A 158 17.18 0.76 1.71
N ASP A 159 16.47 0.65 2.83
CA ASP A 159 15.19 1.33 3.00
C ASP A 159 14.93 1.85 4.42
N LEU A 160 13.88 2.67 4.52
CA LEU A 160 13.32 3.16 5.77
C LEU A 160 11.79 3.09 5.74
N PRO A 161 11.15 2.44 6.72
CA PRO A 161 9.70 2.50 6.89
C PRO A 161 9.21 3.95 6.99
N LEU A 162 8.02 4.25 6.46
CA LEU A 162 7.39 5.57 6.55
C LEU A 162 7.25 6.03 8.00
N THR A 163 6.96 5.11 8.92
CA THR A 163 6.84 5.36 10.37
C THR A 163 8.14 5.84 11.00
N CYS A 164 9.29 5.57 10.37
CA CYS A 164 10.58 6.08 10.81
C CYS A 164 10.84 7.52 10.34
N VAL A 165 9.92 8.14 9.60
CA VAL A 165 10.02 9.51 9.08
C VAL A 165 8.78 10.33 9.47
N PRO A 166 8.54 10.54 10.79
CA PRO A 166 7.28 11.12 11.30
C PRO A 166 6.99 12.52 10.77
N ALA A 167 8.04 13.27 10.40
CA ALA A 167 7.92 14.63 9.84
C ALA A 167 7.07 14.69 8.55
N VAL A 168 6.95 13.58 7.81
CA VAL A 168 6.20 13.54 6.54
C VAL A 168 5.11 12.48 6.50
N GLU A 169 5.01 11.62 7.53
CA GLU A 169 4.15 10.44 7.52
C GLU A 169 2.68 10.77 7.20
N ALA A 170 2.05 11.67 7.94
CA ALA A 170 0.64 12.00 7.72
C ALA A 170 0.37 12.57 6.33
N ARG A 171 1.30 13.38 5.81
CA ARG A 171 1.19 13.96 4.46
C ARG A 171 1.32 12.90 3.39
N VAL A 172 2.27 11.97 3.54
CA VAL A 172 2.46 10.85 2.61
C VAL A 172 1.24 9.94 2.61
N ARG A 173 0.76 9.53 3.79
CA ARG A 173 -0.48 8.72 3.93
C ARG A 173 -1.66 9.35 3.21
N ALA A 174 -1.87 10.66 3.43
CA ALA A 174 -2.95 11.39 2.79
C ALA A 174 -2.79 11.48 1.27
N ALA A 175 -1.59 11.81 0.78
CA ALA A 175 -1.31 11.91 -0.64
C ALA A 175 -1.46 10.55 -1.34
N ILE A 176 -0.88 9.49 -0.79
CA ILE A 176 -0.95 8.13 -1.36
C ILE A 176 -2.38 7.62 -1.41
N PHE A 177 -3.15 7.75 -0.33
CA PHE A 177 -4.55 7.33 -0.36
C PHE A 177 -5.34 8.07 -1.45
N ARG A 178 -5.23 9.39 -1.44
CA ARG A 178 -5.98 10.29 -2.34
C ARG A 178 -5.60 10.10 -3.80
N ARG A 179 -4.30 10.03 -4.07
CA ARG A 179 -3.72 10.14 -5.41
C ARG A 179 -3.36 8.78 -6.00
N VAL A 180 -3.17 7.73 -5.20
CA VAL A 180 -2.79 6.39 -5.68
C VAL A 180 -3.84 5.34 -5.32
N LEU A 181 -4.08 5.10 -4.03
CA LEU A 181 -4.93 3.97 -3.61
C LEU A 181 -6.35 4.09 -4.15
N ARG A 182 -6.99 5.25 -3.99
CA ARG A 182 -8.38 5.42 -4.39
C ARG A 182 -8.59 5.32 -5.91
N PRO A 183 -7.78 5.94 -6.79
CA PRO A 183 -7.88 5.73 -8.23
C PRO A 183 -7.59 4.28 -8.68
N MET A 184 -6.62 3.61 -8.04
CA MET A 184 -6.24 2.24 -8.39
C MET A 184 -7.20 1.18 -7.83
N ALA A 185 -7.97 1.52 -6.78
CA ALA A 185 -8.83 0.58 -6.08
C ALA A 185 -9.86 -0.08 -7.01
N GLN A 186 -10.46 0.68 -7.92
CA GLN A 186 -11.47 0.12 -8.84
C GLN A 186 -10.88 -0.89 -9.83
N ILE A 187 -9.59 -0.79 -10.13
CA ILE A 187 -8.88 -1.66 -11.06
C ILE A 187 -8.55 -3.00 -10.39
N TYR A 188 -8.02 -2.96 -9.17
CA TYR A 188 -7.50 -4.17 -8.50
C TYR A 188 -8.49 -4.83 -7.53
N TYR A 189 -9.52 -4.12 -7.09
CA TYR A 189 -10.49 -4.64 -6.11
C TYR A 189 -11.90 -4.75 -6.69
N GLY A 190 -12.20 -4.12 -7.83
CA GLY A 190 -13.54 -4.14 -8.42
C GLY A 190 -14.53 -3.18 -7.74
N ARG A 191 -15.82 -3.33 -8.07
CA ARG A 191 -16.86 -2.32 -7.75
C ARG A 191 -17.41 -2.39 -6.31
N GLY A 192 -17.17 -3.49 -5.61
CA GLY A 192 -17.68 -3.73 -4.25
C GLY A 192 -16.82 -3.12 -3.14
N PHE A 193 -15.63 -2.61 -3.44
CA PHE A 193 -14.71 -2.10 -2.43
C PHE A 193 -14.83 -0.59 -2.25
N LEU A 194 -15.01 -0.19 -0.99
CA LEU A 194 -15.00 1.19 -0.57
C LEU A 194 -13.56 1.63 -0.23
N PRO A 195 -13.25 2.93 -0.34
CA PRO A 195 -11.95 3.47 0.10
C PRO A 195 -11.61 3.10 1.54
N GLU A 196 -12.61 2.98 2.40
CA GLU A 196 -12.48 2.55 3.77
C GLU A 196 -11.95 1.10 3.86
N HIS A 197 -12.26 0.20 2.91
CA HIS A 197 -11.72 -1.16 2.93
C HIS A 197 -10.22 -1.23 2.61
N LEU A 198 -9.64 -0.18 2.04
CA LEU A 198 -8.25 -0.17 1.59
C LEU A 198 -7.31 -0.12 2.79
N GLU A 199 -6.20 -0.85 2.69
CA GLU A 199 -5.13 -0.83 3.68
C GLU A 199 -3.78 -0.60 3.01
N MET A 200 -2.89 0.12 3.68
CA MET A 200 -1.49 0.22 3.30
C MET A 200 -0.68 -0.71 4.20
N ARG A 201 -0.42 -1.93 3.71
CA ARG A 201 0.23 -3.02 4.45
C ARG A 201 1.69 -2.71 4.74
N ASP A 202 2.38 -2.07 3.81
CA ASP A 202 3.72 -1.53 4.01
C ASP A 202 3.88 -0.25 3.18
N CYS A 203 4.68 0.68 3.68
CA CYS A 203 5.04 1.89 2.95
C CYS A 203 6.39 2.40 3.45
N PHE A 204 7.32 2.58 2.53
CA PHE A 204 8.72 2.78 2.86
C PHE A 204 9.48 3.50 1.75
N PHE A 205 10.56 4.16 2.14
CA PHE A 205 11.46 4.85 1.25
C PHE A 205 12.64 3.96 0.90
N VAL A 206 12.93 3.79 -0.39
CA VAL A 206 14.07 3.01 -0.88
C VAL A 206 15.14 3.97 -1.40
N LYS A 207 16.40 3.68 -1.11
CA LYS A 207 17.57 4.36 -1.67
C LYS A 207 18.41 3.37 -2.47
N TYR A 208 18.60 3.66 -3.76
CA TYR A 208 19.66 3.08 -4.57
C TYR A 208 20.80 4.07 -4.73
N SER A 209 22.04 3.59 -4.68
CA SER A 209 23.24 4.41 -4.89
C SER A 209 24.22 3.68 -5.80
N ALA A 210 24.80 4.40 -6.75
CA ALA A 210 25.84 3.89 -7.64
C ALA A 210 27.24 3.84 -6.98
N ALA A 211 27.36 4.33 -5.73
CA ALA A 211 28.60 4.25 -4.98
C ALA A 211 29.02 2.79 -4.71
N GLU A 212 30.33 2.58 -4.59
CA GLU A 212 30.89 1.24 -4.37
C GLU A 212 30.31 0.57 -3.11
N GLY A 213 29.95 -0.70 -3.23
CA GLY A 213 29.36 -1.50 -2.16
C GLY A 213 27.92 -1.10 -1.79
N GLN A 214 27.31 -0.13 -2.46
CA GLN A 214 25.90 0.21 -2.24
C GLN A 214 24.97 -0.57 -3.15
N GLN A 215 23.72 -0.71 -2.72
CA GLN A 215 22.69 -1.34 -3.51
C GLN A 215 22.27 -0.43 -4.66
N ARG A 216 22.38 -0.92 -5.90
CA ARG A 216 22.03 -0.16 -7.12
C ARG A 216 20.81 -0.69 -7.88
N ALA A 217 20.35 -1.88 -7.50
CA ALA A 217 19.32 -2.66 -8.20
C ALA A 217 18.57 -3.53 -7.20
N LEU A 218 17.48 -4.15 -7.67
CA LEU A 218 16.76 -5.20 -6.94
C LEU A 218 16.47 -6.35 -7.89
N GLU A 219 16.69 -7.58 -7.43
CA GLU A 219 16.51 -8.80 -8.23
C GLU A 219 15.04 -9.00 -8.64
N MET A 220 14.81 -9.91 -9.59
CA MET A 220 13.46 -10.24 -10.08
C MET A 220 12.63 -10.92 -8.99
N HIS A 221 11.44 -10.39 -8.72
CA HIS A 221 10.54 -10.86 -7.66
C HIS A 221 9.07 -10.55 -7.96
N GLU A 222 8.21 -11.00 -7.06
CA GLU A 222 6.80 -10.64 -6.93
C GLU A 222 6.60 -10.05 -5.53
N ASP A 223 5.60 -9.19 -5.37
CA ASP A 223 5.24 -8.62 -4.09
C ASP A 223 4.12 -9.42 -3.44
N GLY A 224 4.22 -9.64 -2.12
CA GLY A 224 3.16 -10.28 -1.32
C GLY A 224 1.94 -9.37 -1.06
N SER A 225 1.52 -8.60 -2.06
CA SER A 225 0.48 -7.57 -1.99
C SER A 225 -0.65 -7.81 -3.00
N ILE A 226 -1.77 -7.09 -2.87
CA ILE A 226 -2.81 -7.08 -3.90
C ILE A 226 -2.31 -6.24 -5.06
N PHE A 227 -1.97 -4.98 -4.79
CA PHE A 227 -1.25 -4.18 -5.76
C PHE A 227 -0.15 -3.41 -5.05
N SER A 228 0.91 -3.18 -5.81
CA SER A 228 2.07 -2.43 -5.38
C SER A 228 2.18 -1.16 -6.19
N PHE A 229 2.80 -0.16 -5.60
CA PHE A 229 3.21 1.03 -6.32
C PHE A 229 4.60 1.47 -5.91
N ASN A 230 5.29 2.15 -6.82
CA ASN A 230 6.46 2.94 -6.47
C ASN A 230 6.36 4.33 -7.11
N VAL A 231 6.81 5.34 -6.37
CA VAL A 231 6.83 6.74 -6.78
C VAL A 231 8.28 7.17 -6.90
N LEU A 232 8.66 7.77 -8.03
CA LEU A 232 9.99 8.34 -8.18
C LEU A 232 10.11 9.65 -7.39
N LEU A 233 11.04 9.72 -6.43
CA LEU A 233 11.28 10.93 -5.63
C LEU A 233 12.50 11.72 -6.11
N SER A 234 13.54 11.05 -6.62
CA SER A 234 14.71 11.73 -7.20
C SER A 234 14.36 12.48 -8.47
N ASP A 235 15.08 13.56 -8.72
CA ASP A 235 15.16 14.14 -10.07
C ASP A 235 15.80 13.11 -11.03
N PRO A 236 15.16 12.77 -12.17
CA PRO A 236 15.76 11.93 -13.20
C PRO A 236 17.13 12.43 -13.70
N ALA A 237 17.43 13.72 -13.59
CA ALA A 237 18.73 14.27 -13.95
C ALA A 237 19.83 13.99 -12.90
N ALA A 238 19.46 13.53 -11.70
CA ALA A 238 20.40 13.28 -10.60
C ALA A 238 20.96 11.84 -10.58
N PHE A 239 20.54 10.97 -11.50
CA PHE A 239 21.02 9.59 -11.61
C PHE A 239 20.92 9.09 -13.05
N GLU A 240 21.67 8.04 -13.39
CA GLU A 240 21.61 7.39 -14.70
C GLU A 240 21.15 5.94 -14.59
N GLY A 241 20.51 5.43 -15.64
CA GLY A 241 19.96 4.07 -15.67
C GLY A 241 18.64 3.97 -14.91
N GLY A 242 18.46 2.89 -14.14
CA GLY A 242 17.27 2.72 -13.32
C GLY A 242 15.99 2.41 -14.10
N GLY A 243 14.87 2.55 -13.39
CA GLY A 243 13.55 2.13 -13.81
C GLY A 243 13.09 0.85 -13.10
N THR A 244 11.92 0.37 -13.51
CA THR A 244 11.34 -0.90 -13.05
C THR A 244 11.01 -1.74 -14.27
N PHE A 245 11.64 -2.91 -14.38
CA PHE A 245 11.41 -3.83 -15.48
C PHE A 245 10.31 -4.83 -15.11
N PHE A 246 9.38 -5.07 -16.04
CA PHE A 246 8.24 -5.97 -15.84
C PHE A 246 8.32 -7.15 -16.81
N GLU A 247 8.55 -8.35 -16.28
CA GLU A 247 8.71 -9.59 -17.07
C GLU A 247 7.53 -9.87 -18.00
N PRO A 248 6.25 -9.72 -17.58
CA PRO A 248 5.11 -10.00 -18.46
C PRO A 248 5.08 -9.13 -19.72
N THR A 249 5.61 -7.90 -19.64
CA THR A 249 5.60 -6.94 -20.75
C THR A 249 6.92 -6.87 -21.51
N GLY A 250 8.01 -7.35 -20.91
CA GLY A 250 9.37 -7.19 -21.44
C GLY A 250 9.87 -5.74 -21.44
N GLN A 251 9.23 -4.82 -20.73
CA GLN A 251 9.55 -3.39 -20.78
C GLN A 251 10.03 -2.85 -19.44
N THR A 252 10.89 -1.82 -19.50
CA THR A 252 11.32 -1.03 -18.34
C THR A 252 10.58 0.30 -18.31
N VAL A 253 9.84 0.54 -17.23
CA VAL A 253 9.12 1.81 -17.02
C VAL A 253 9.98 2.77 -16.22
N ARG A 254 10.03 4.03 -16.67
CA ARG A 254 10.72 5.14 -16.01
C ARG A 254 9.71 6.29 -15.84
N PRO A 255 8.97 6.35 -14.72
CA PRO A 255 8.01 7.42 -14.52
C PRO A 255 8.72 8.78 -14.36
N PRO A 256 8.05 9.89 -14.69
CA PRO A 256 8.57 11.22 -14.32
C PRO A 256 8.61 11.36 -12.79
N ARG A 257 9.40 12.32 -12.31
CA ARG A 257 9.49 12.64 -10.88
C ARG A 257 8.10 12.90 -10.31
N GLY A 258 7.81 12.33 -9.15
CA GLY A 258 6.56 12.51 -8.44
C GLY A 258 5.36 11.76 -9.02
N ALA A 259 5.54 10.97 -10.09
CA ALA A 259 4.52 10.04 -10.57
C ALA A 259 4.71 8.64 -9.97
N ALA A 260 3.59 7.96 -9.76
CA ALA A 260 3.58 6.56 -9.34
C ALA A 260 3.44 5.64 -10.56
N ILE A 261 4.09 4.48 -10.49
CA ILE A 261 3.69 3.31 -11.26
C ILE A 261 3.02 2.31 -10.33
N GLY A 262 1.89 1.75 -10.75
CA GLY A 262 1.12 0.74 -10.03
C GLY A 262 0.97 -0.54 -10.86
N HIS A 263 1.08 -1.69 -10.19
CA HIS A 263 0.98 -3.01 -10.81
C HIS A 263 0.42 -4.03 -9.81
N SER A 264 -0.08 -5.17 -10.32
CA SER A 264 -0.44 -6.32 -9.47
C SER A 264 0.78 -6.77 -8.65
N GLY A 265 0.55 -7.20 -7.40
CA GLY A 265 1.62 -7.79 -6.58
C GLY A 265 2.17 -9.07 -7.21
N MET A 266 1.36 -9.78 -7.99
CA MET A 266 1.77 -10.98 -8.74
C MET A 266 2.56 -10.67 -10.02
N CYS A 267 2.74 -9.39 -10.37
CA CYS A 267 3.49 -9.01 -11.55
C CYS A 267 4.99 -9.17 -11.28
N ARG A 268 5.64 -10.12 -11.96
CA ARG A 268 7.10 -10.32 -11.86
C ARG A 268 7.85 -9.09 -12.37
N HIS A 269 8.65 -8.49 -11.51
CA HIS A 269 9.37 -7.27 -11.81
C HIS A 269 10.72 -7.17 -11.08
N CYS A 270 11.59 -6.27 -11.54
CA CYS A 270 12.88 -5.99 -10.91
C CYS A 270 13.26 -4.51 -10.97
N GLY A 271 14.08 -4.08 -10.01
CA GLY A 271 14.66 -2.74 -10.01
C GLY A 271 15.90 -2.71 -10.90
N VAL A 272 15.81 -2.05 -12.05
CA VAL A 272 16.94 -1.95 -12.99
C VAL A 272 18.07 -1.15 -12.34
N ALA A 273 19.31 -1.58 -12.56
CA ALA A 273 20.48 -0.94 -11.95
C ALA A 273 20.61 0.53 -12.37
N ILE A 274 20.86 1.41 -11.40
CA ILE A 274 21.44 2.73 -11.68
C ILE A 274 22.96 2.61 -11.88
N THR A 275 23.52 3.48 -12.73
CA THR A 275 24.95 3.50 -13.08
C THR A 275 25.67 4.74 -12.55
N SER A 276 24.91 5.76 -12.14
CA SER A 276 25.41 7.01 -11.57
C SER A 276 24.38 7.59 -10.60
N GLY A 277 24.84 8.36 -9.61
CA GLY A 277 23.99 9.13 -8.70
C GLY A 277 23.22 8.28 -7.69
N GLU A 278 22.13 8.87 -7.17
CA GLU A 278 21.26 8.27 -6.16
C GLU A 278 19.79 8.36 -6.54
N ARG A 279 19.08 7.23 -6.42
CA ARG A 279 17.67 7.09 -6.79
C ARG A 279 16.84 6.78 -5.54
N TYR A 280 15.96 7.71 -5.18
CA TYR A 280 15.00 7.59 -4.10
C TYR A 280 13.62 7.25 -4.65
N LEU A 281 12.99 6.27 -4.01
CA LEU A 281 11.62 5.84 -4.30
C LEU A 281 10.79 5.87 -3.02
N LEU A 282 9.49 6.13 -3.14
CA LEU A 282 8.50 5.73 -2.14
C LEU A 282 7.79 4.49 -2.68
N VAL A 283 7.86 3.38 -1.96
CA VAL A 283 7.21 2.11 -2.31
C VAL A 283 6.07 1.85 -1.33
N GLY A 284 4.98 1.28 -1.83
CA GLY A 284 3.88 0.86 -0.97
C GLY A 284 3.19 -0.39 -1.47
N PHE A 285 2.79 -1.22 -0.51
CA PHE A 285 2.05 -2.45 -0.71
C PHE A 285 0.64 -2.25 -0.18
N ALA A 286 -0.33 -2.34 -1.07
CA ALA A 286 -1.73 -2.15 -0.73
C ALA A 286 -2.44 -3.49 -0.51
N GLY A 287 -3.44 -3.46 0.36
CA GLY A 287 -4.26 -4.59 0.76
C GLY A 287 -5.70 -4.17 1.02
N VAL A 288 -6.44 -5.08 1.63
CA VAL A 288 -7.76 -4.81 2.23
C VAL A 288 -7.79 -5.32 3.65
N VAL A 289 -8.54 -4.63 4.50
CA VAL A 289 -8.81 -5.09 5.86
C VAL A 289 -9.50 -6.46 5.85
N ALA A 290 -9.25 -7.26 6.89
CA ALA A 290 -9.83 -8.59 7.04
C ALA A 290 -11.37 -8.57 7.09
N ALA A 291 -12.01 -9.70 6.78
CA ALA A 291 -13.47 -9.79 6.59
C ALA A 291 -14.29 -9.54 7.86
N ASP A 292 -13.70 -9.80 9.02
CA ASP A 292 -14.22 -9.53 10.36
C ASP A 292 -14.13 -8.04 10.76
N ALA A 293 -13.15 -7.33 10.21
CA ALA A 293 -13.02 -5.87 10.30
C ALA A 293 -13.80 -5.13 9.19
N GLN A 294 -14.66 -5.82 8.43
CA GLN A 294 -15.48 -5.21 7.39
C GLN A 294 -16.34 -4.11 8.01
N TYR A 295 -16.30 -2.93 7.38
CA TYR A 295 -17.18 -1.83 7.73
C TYR A 295 -18.62 -2.26 7.50
N SER A 296 -19.24 -2.70 8.58
CA SER A 296 -20.69 -2.79 8.57
C SER A 296 -21.20 -1.36 8.55
N ALA A 297 -22.19 -1.13 7.70
CA ALA A 297 -23.01 0.08 7.75
C ALA A 297 -23.71 0.31 9.11
N LEU A 298 -23.53 -0.61 10.08
CA LEU A 298 -23.98 -0.49 11.46
C LEU A 298 -23.00 0.32 12.34
N GLN A 299 -21.78 0.64 11.88
CA GLN A 299 -20.77 1.42 12.64
C GLN A 299 -20.05 2.49 11.77
N PRO A 300 -20.78 3.45 11.18
CA PRO A 300 -20.21 4.48 10.29
C PRO A 300 -19.16 5.38 10.97
N ASP A 301 -19.29 5.64 12.28
CA ASP A 301 -18.34 6.45 13.04
C ASP A 301 -16.97 5.76 13.15
N ARG A 302 -16.97 4.44 13.44
CA ARG A 302 -15.76 3.61 13.45
C ARG A 302 -15.11 3.58 12.06
N ALA A 303 -15.93 3.53 11.01
CA ALA A 303 -15.43 3.58 9.63
C ALA A 303 -14.69 4.85 9.27
N ALA A 304 -15.29 5.99 9.60
CA ALA A 304 -14.66 7.28 9.37
C ALA A 304 -13.38 7.43 10.20
N HIS A 305 -13.41 6.99 11.47
CA HIS A 305 -12.27 7.06 12.37
C HIS A 305 -11.10 6.18 11.90
N ASP A 306 -11.33 4.90 11.62
CA ASP A 306 -10.27 3.97 11.20
C ASP A 306 -9.66 4.33 9.84
N ALA A 307 -10.47 4.82 8.90
CA ALA A 307 -9.97 5.33 7.62
C ALA A 307 -9.05 6.54 7.84
N PHE A 308 -9.43 7.45 8.73
CA PHE A 308 -8.62 8.60 9.10
C PHE A 308 -7.32 8.20 9.81
N CYS A 309 -7.36 7.25 10.74
CA CYS A 309 -6.15 6.74 11.40
C CYS A 309 -5.17 6.13 10.39
N ARG A 310 -5.65 5.53 9.29
CA ARG A 310 -4.79 4.95 8.24
C ARG A 310 -4.25 5.98 7.24
N PHE A 311 -5.07 6.95 6.85
CA PHE A 311 -4.80 7.81 5.69
C PHE A 311 -4.88 9.32 5.96
N GLY A 312 -5.12 9.71 7.20
CA GLY A 312 -5.31 11.09 7.62
C GLY A 312 -6.35 11.85 6.81
N LEU A 313 -6.11 13.13 6.55
CA LEU A 313 -7.04 13.99 5.81
C LEU A 313 -7.39 13.45 4.41
N GLY A 314 -6.49 12.63 3.83
CA GLY A 314 -6.77 11.95 2.56
C GLY A 314 -7.97 11.03 2.64
N ALA A 315 -8.19 10.39 3.80
CA ALA A 315 -9.33 9.52 4.10
C ALA A 315 -10.68 10.21 3.88
N TRP A 316 -10.71 11.53 3.76
CA TRP A 316 -11.92 12.35 3.64
C TRP A 316 -12.04 13.08 2.31
N ASP A 317 -11.00 13.05 1.47
CA ASP A 317 -11.12 13.59 0.13
C ASP A 317 -12.00 12.67 -0.72
N ARG A 318 -13.07 13.25 -1.29
CA ARG A 318 -13.98 12.56 -2.21
C ARG A 318 -14.01 13.17 -3.61
N SER A 319 -13.16 14.16 -3.90
CA SER A 319 -13.01 14.76 -5.24
C SER A 319 -12.79 13.70 -6.32
N SER A 320 -13.39 13.92 -7.49
CA SER A 320 -13.09 13.11 -8.67
C SER A 320 -11.63 13.35 -9.08
N ARG A 321 -10.98 12.29 -9.56
CA ARG A 321 -9.58 12.32 -9.99
C ARG A 321 -9.50 11.77 -11.41
N ALA A 322 -8.51 12.26 -12.15
CA ALA A 322 -8.19 11.71 -13.45
C ALA A 322 -7.90 10.20 -13.29
N PRO A 323 -8.41 9.36 -14.19
CA PRO A 323 -8.14 7.94 -14.12
C PRO A 323 -6.63 7.68 -14.34
N PRO A 324 -6.07 6.64 -13.72
CA PRO A 324 -4.75 6.13 -14.06
C PRO A 324 -4.66 5.81 -15.56
N THR A 325 -3.48 5.98 -16.15
CA THR A 325 -3.24 5.64 -17.56
C THR A 325 -2.42 4.36 -17.65
N VAL A 326 -2.77 3.46 -18.56
CA VAL A 326 -1.92 2.30 -18.88
C VAL A 326 -0.65 2.82 -19.54
N VAL A 327 0.51 2.44 -19.01
CA VAL A 327 1.81 2.76 -19.60
C VAL A 327 2.42 1.56 -20.28
N VAL A 328 2.12 0.36 -19.78
CA VAL A 328 2.51 -0.88 -20.46
C VAL A 328 1.47 -1.95 -20.24
N SER A 329 1.27 -2.80 -21.24
CA SER A 329 0.41 -3.98 -21.18
C SER A 329 1.10 -5.16 -21.84
N ALA A 330 1.00 -6.34 -21.24
CA ALA A 330 1.34 -7.58 -21.92
C ALA A 330 0.27 -7.85 -22.99
N GLU A 331 0.66 -8.20 -24.21
CA GLU A 331 -0.29 -8.77 -25.15
C GLU A 331 -0.77 -10.13 -24.59
N PRO A 332 -2.07 -10.45 -24.67
CA PRO A 332 -2.56 -11.73 -24.23
C PRO A 332 -1.84 -12.84 -25.00
N LYS A 333 -1.08 -13.69 -24.30
CA LYS A 333 -0.50 -14.90 -24.90
C LYS A 333 -1.63 -15.83 -25.34
N GLY A 334 -1.92 -15.84 -26.64
CA GLY A 334 -2.76 -16.82 -27.31
C GLY A 334 -4.26 -16.55 -27.25
N ALA A 335 -4.76 -15.71 -28.15
CA ALA A 335 -5.92 -16.16 -28.90
C ALA A 335 -5.40 -17.30 -29.79
N LEU A 336 -5.73 -18.54 -29.46
CA LEU A 336 -5.66 -19.62 -30.44
C LEU A 336 -6.49 -19.16 -31.63
N GLU A 337 -5.84 -18.81 -32.74
CA GLU A 337 -6.49 -18.87 -34.04
C GLU A 337 -6.97 -20.31 -34.18
N VAL A 338 -8.26 -20.51 -33.93
CA VAL A 338 -8.94 -21.70 -34.42
C VAL A 338 -8.95 -21.53 -35.93
N GLU A 339 -7.97 -22.12 -36.60
CA GLU A 339 -8.09 -22.41 -38.02
C GLU A 339 -9.42 -23.14 -38.20
N LEU A 340 -10.39 -22.45 -38.79
CA LEU A 340 -11.59 -23.07 -39.32
C LEU A 340 -11.12 -24.01 -40.43
N GLY A 341 -10.87 -25.27 -40.06
CA GLY A 341 -10.54 -26.32 -41.00
C GLY A 341 -11.62 -26.38 -42.08
N ASP A 342 -11.17 -26.44 -43.33
CA ASP A 342 -11.99 -26.57 -44.53
C ASP A 342 -13.10 -27.60 -44.33
N ALA A 343 -14.34 -27.13 -44.23
CA ALA A 343 -15.50 -27.98 -44.32
C ALA A 343 -15.68 -28.40 -45.78
N SER A 344 -15.19 -29.60 -46.11
CA SER A 344 -15.54 -30.28 -47.34
C SER A 344 -17.04 -30.57 -47.35
N VAL A 345 -17.71 -30.05 -48.38
CA VAL A 345 -19.11 -30.34 -48.68
C VAL A 345 -19.21 -31.83 -49.04
N VAL A 346 -19.84 -32.61 -48.17
CA VAL A 346 -20.29 -33.97 -48.51
C VAL A 346 -21.69 -33.83 -49.10
N ASP A 347 -21.76 -34.02 -50.41
CA ASP A 347 -22.98 -34.09 -51.20
C ASP A 347 -23.77 -35.35 -50.79
N VAL A 348 -25.02 -35.18 -50.36
CA VAL A 348 -25.94 -36.29 -50.12
C VAL A 348 -27.00 -36.24 -51.21
N THR A 349 -26.79 -37.05 -52.25
CA THR A 349 -27.84 -37.46 -53.19
C THR A 349 -28.70 -38.57 -52.62
#